data_AF-A0A7E5WE96-F1
#
_entry.id   AF-A0A7E5WE96-F1
#
_cell.length_a   1.000
_cell.length_b   1.000
_cell.length_c   1.000
_cell.angle_alpha   90.00
_cell.angle_beta   90.00
_cell.angle_gamma   90.00
#
_symmetry.space_group_name_H-M   'P 1'
#
loop_
_entity.id
_entity.type
_entity.pdbx_description
1 polymer ?
#
loop_
_entity_poly.entity_id
_entity_poly.type
_entity_poly.pdbx_seq_one_letter_code
_entity_poly.pdbx_strand_id
1 'polypeptide(L)'
;MVKYSYTVRYSIVSDCCLGNTPNRVNPICIPIPVPEDDPYLQQTNIRCFNLTRIITYQEVGCLPNSLPAERYSTSTPLLDLGIVYGNTELRSRSIRANQGGLLAFRMEGDREVPNGNSPRCIRNAANETSCYNYGKHPNRYSFYSHVKDPFESEGRKGSY
;
A
#
# COMPACT_ATOMS: atom_id res chain seq x y z
N MET A 1 -1.61 -16.86 22.36
CA MET A 1 -2.71 -16.12 21.67
C MET A 1 -2.14 -14.84 21.06
N VAL A 2 -1.50 -14.92 19.88
CA VAL A 2 -0.86 -13.79 19.18
C VAL A 2 -1.78 -13.30 18.05
N LYS A 3 -3.00 -12.87 18.39
CA LYS A 3 -3.98 -12.40 17.37
C LYS A 3 -3.82 -10.92 17.02
N TYR A 4 -3.04 -10.16 17.80
CA TYR A 4 -2.97 -8.69 17.74
C TYR A 4 -1.77 -8.10 16.98
N SER A 5 -0.82 -8.92 16.50
CA SER A 5 0.49 -8.40 16.03
C SER A 5 0.57 -8.12 14.51
N TYR A 6 -0.24 -8.77 13.66
CA TYR A 6 -0.06 -8.66 12.22
C TYR A 6 -0.55 -7.35 11.59
N THR A 7 -1.52 -6.69 12.21
CA THR A 7 -2.09 -5.43 11.70
C THR A 7 -1.15 -4.23 11.86
N VAL A 8 -0.12 -4.36 12.69
CA VAL A 8 0.85 -3.29 13.01
C VAL A 8 2.07 -3.31 12.08
N ARG A 9 2.32 -4.40 11.33
CA ARG A 9 3.50 -4.51 10.44
C ARG A 9 3.58 -3.49 9.32
N TYR A 10 2.43 -2.96 8.93
CA TYR A 10 2.29 -1.96 7.87
C TYR A 10 1.84 -0.61 8.44
N SER A 11 2.25 -0.30 9.68
CA SER A 11 2.16 1.06 10.20
C SER A 11 2.91 2.02 9.28
N ILE A 12 2.43 3.27 9.22
CA ILE A 12 2.96 4.33 8.34
C ILE A 12 4.42 4.67 8.68
N VAL A 13 4.86 4.28 9.87
CA VAL A 13 6.22 4.49 10.37
C VAL A 13 6.86 3.11 10.54
N SER A 14 7.85 2.83 9.69
CA SER A 14 8.76 1.68 9.80
C SER A 14 10.10 2.17 10.33
N ASP A 15 10.71 1.41 11.24
CA ASP A 15 11.99 1.70 11.88
C ASP A 15 13.16 0.94 11.23
N CYS A 16 12.94 0.33 10.06
CA CYS A 16 13.93 -0.53 9.39
C CYS A 16 15.15 0.25 8.87
N CYS A 17 15.02 1.56 8.66
CA CYS A 17 16.09 2.45 8.23
C CYS A 17 16.27 3.66 9.18
N LEU A 18 16.08 3.45 10.49
CA LEU A 18 16.28 4.50 11.47
C LEU A 18 17.70 5.09 11.37
N GLY A 19 17.80 6.42 11.32
CA GLY A 19 19.08 7.12 11.15
C GLY A 19 19.76 6.87 9.80
N ASN A 20 19.00 6.50 8.76
CA ASN A 20 19.53 6.18 7.43
C ASN A 20 20.44 4.93 7.40
N THR A 21 20.31 4.05 8.39
CA THR A 21 21.12 2.84 8.51
C THR A 21 20.25 1.58 8.60
N PRO A 22 20.69 0.43 8.07
CA PRO A 22 19.94 -0.82 8.17
C PRO A 22 19.74 -1.28 9.63
N ASN A 23 18.51 -1.19 10.15
CA ASN A 23 18.14 -1.77 11.43
C ASN A 23 17.82 -3.26 11.27
N ARG A 24 18.71 -4.12 11.79
CA ARG A 24 18.56 -5.58 11.76
C ARG A 24 18.12 -6.20 13.09
N VAL A 25 17.87 -5.38 14.11
CA VAL A 25 17.42 -5.84 15.44
C VAL A 25 15.96 -6.28 15.37
N ASN A 26 15.13 -5.58 14.61
CA ASN A 26 13.73 -5.94 14.41
C ASN A 26 13.61 -7.10 13.40
N PRO A 27 13.08 -8.28 13.78
CA PRO A 27 12.98 -9.44 12.89
C PRO A 27 12.00 -9.23 11.73
N ILE A 28 11.12 -8.23 11.83
CA ILE A 28 10.19 -7.84 10.76
C ILE A 28 10.91 -7.02 9.69
N CYS A 29 12.11 -6.50 9.94
CA CYS A 29 12.84 -5.68 8.99
C CYS A 29 13.68 -6.50 7.99
N ILE A 30 13.66 -6.06 6.73
CA ILE A 30 14.57 -6.47 5.64
C ILE A 30 15.02 -5.22 4.88
N PRO A 31 15.71 -4.28 5.55
CA PRO A 31 16.08 -3.02 4.93
C PRO A 31 16.95 -3.25 3.69
N ILE A 32 16.77 -2.39 2.68
CA ILE A 32 17.61 -2.39 1.49
C ILE A 32 18.71 -1.35 1.70
N PRO A 33 19.97 -1.75 1.93
CA PRO A 33 21.08 -0.81 1.98
C PRO A 33 21.34 -0.26 0.58
N VAL A 34 21.66 1.02 0.50
CA VAL A 34 22.12 1.66 -0.74
C VAL A 34 23.65 1.65 -0.73
N PRO A 35 24.33 1.16 -1.79
CA PRO A 35 25.78 1.25 -1.90
C PRO A 35 26.28 2.70 -1.83
N GLU A 36 27.50 2.90 -1.32
CA GLU A 36 28.10 4.24 -1.25
C GLU A 36 28.38 4.84 -2.63
N ASP A 37 28.67 3.97 -3.60
CA ASP A 37 28.99 4.25 -5.00
C ASP A 37 27.78 4.21 -5.94
N ASP A 38 26.55 4.22 -5.39
CA ASP A 38 25.34 4.32 -6.23
C ASP A 38 25.34 5.66 -7.00
N PRO A 39 25.41 5.66 -8.34
CA PRO A 39 25.68 6.87 -9.13
C PRO A 39 24.54 7.90 -9.06
N TYR A 40 23.32 7.47 -8.70
CA TYR A 40 22.16 8.36 -8.59
C TYR A 40 21.95 8.81 -7.14
N LEU A 41 22.06 7.88 -6.21
CA LEU A 41 21.79 8.13 -4.80
C LEU A 41 22.99 8.68 -4.05
N GLN A 42 24.20 8.62 -4.58
CA GLN A 42 25.40 9.24 -4.00
C GLN A 42 25.26 10.76 -3.84
N GLN A 43 24.52 11.43 -4.72
CA GLN A 43 24.24 12.87 -4.62
C GLN A 43 23.15 13.17 -3.59
N THR A 44 22.48 12.15 -3.07
CA THR A 44 21.43 12.24 -2.06
C THR A 44 21.93 11.70 -0.72
N ASN A 45 21.34 12.14 0.40
CA ASN A 45 21.64 11.56 1.70
C ASN A 45 20.81 10.28 1.98
N ILE A 46 20.50 9.48 0.95
CA ILE A 46 19.70 8.25 1.10
C ILE A 46 20.65 7.06 1.07
N ARG A 47 20.74 6.34 2.20
CA ARG A 47 21.59 5.16 2.40
C ARG A 47 20.83 3.89 2.76
N CYS A 48 19.52 4.00 2.98
CA CYS A 48 18.69 2.85 3.36
C CYS A 48 17.23 3.06 2.94
N PHE A 49 16.64 2.07 2.26
CA PHE A 49 15.20 2.04 2.00
C PHE A 49 14.46 1.14 2.99
N ASN A 50 13.44 1.72 3.63
CA ASN A 50 12.60 1.02 4.60
C ASN A 50 11.84 -0.11 3.90
N LEU A 51 12.08 -1.35 4.34
CA LEU A 51 11.34 -2.50 3.87
C LEU A 51 11.08 -3.47 5.03
N THR A 52 9.81 -3.80 5.22
CA THR A 52 9.35 -4.83 6.16
C THR A 52 9.09 -6.14 5.43
N ARG A 53 9.35 -7.25 6.11
CA ARG A 53 9.07 -8.61 5.64
C ARG A 53 7.57 -8.76 5.47
N ILE A 54 7.18 -9.41 4.38
CA ILE A 54 5.80 -9.84 4.21
C ILE A 54 5.42 -10.83 5.31
N ILE A 55 4.18 -10.75 5.76
CA ILE A 55 3.64 -11.71 6.71
C ILE A 55 3.53 -13.11 6.10
N THR A 56 3.73 -14.12 6.93
CA THR A 56 3.73 -15.54 6.56
C THR A 56 2.57 -16.31 7.19
N TYR A 57 2.25 -17.48 6.63
CA TYR A 57 1.23 -18.38 7.19
C TYR A 57 1.57 -18.89 8.60
N GLN A 58 2.87 -18.98 8.93
CA GLN A 58 3.36 -19.30 10.26
C GLN A 58 2.99 -18.23 11.29
N GLU A 59 3.18 -16.96 10.92
CA GLU A 59 2.97 -15.82 11.81
C GLU A 59 1.49 -15.54 12.09
N VAL A 60 0.60 -15.92 11.17
CA VAL A 60 -0.85 -15.90 11.41
C VAL A 60 -1.36 -17.15 12.14
N GLY A 61 -0.50 -18.13 12.39
CA GLY A 61 -0.82 -19.37 13.10
C GLY A 61 -1.54 -20.43 12.26
N CYS A 62 -1.45 -20.34 10.93
CA CYS A 62 -2.02 -21.33 10.01
C CYS A 62 -1.08 -22.51 9.75
N LEU A 63 0.24 -22.30 9.82
CA LEU A 63 1.26 -23.35 9.62
C LEU A 63 2.22 -23.39 10.82
N PRO A 64 2.82 -24.56 11.14
CA PRO A 64 3.85 -24.65 12.17
C PRO A 64 5.18 -24.01 11.71
N ASN A 65 5.95 -23.48 12.68
CA ASN A 65 7.27 -22.87 12.43
C ASN A 65 8.33 -23.87 11.95
N SER A 66 8.06 -25.18 11.98
CA SER A 66 8.95 -26.22 11.46
C SER A 66 8.94 -26.32 9.93
N LEU A 67 7.93 -25.76 9.27
CA LEU A 67 7.84 -25.73 7.81
C LEU A 67 8.49 -24.47 7.24
N PRO A 68 9.01 -24.51 5.99
CA PRO A 68 9.52 -23.34 5.29
C PRO A 68 8.50 -22.18 5.27
N ALA A 69 9.00 -20.96 5.46
CA ALA A 69 8.18 -19.76 5.52
C ALA A 69 7.46 -19.50 4.20
N GLU A 70 6.12 -19.41 4.24
CA GLU A 70 5.27 -19.19 3.05
C GLU A 70 4.48 -17.88 3.22
N ARG A 71 4.39 -17.07 2.15
CA ARG A 71 3.78 -15.73 2.19
C ARG A 71 2.27 -15.83 2.38
N TYR A 72 1.72 -15.08 3.33
CA TYR A 72 0.28 -15.05 3.56
C TYR A 72 -0.42 -14.18 2.50
N SER A 73 -1.43 -14.74 1.82
CA SER A 73 -2.32 -14.02 0.91
C SER A 73 -3.73 -13.98 1.46
N THR A 74 -4.36 -12.80 1.43
CA THR A 74 -5.79 -12.66 1.69
C THR A 74 -6.63 -12.79 0.43
N SER A 75 -6.02 -12.87 -0.76
CA SER A 75 -6.77 -12.87 -2.03
C SER A 75 -7.33 -14.25 -2.34
N THR A 76 -8.46 -14.28 -3.03
CA THR A 76 -8.95 -15.50 -3.65
C THR A 76 -7.98 -15.95 -4.76
N PRO A 77 -7.76 -17.25 -4.96
CA PRO A 77 -6.87 -17.77 -6.01
C PRO A 77 -7.53 -17.78 -7.41
N LEU A 78 -8.80 -17.37 -7.49
CA LEU A 78 -9.61 -17.37 -8.70
C LEU A 78 -9.60 -16.00 -9.36
N LEU A 79 -9.85 -15.97 -10.68
CA LEU A 79 -10.13 -14.73 -11.43
C LEU A 79 -11.61 -14.36 -11.26
N ASP A 80 -11.98 -13.89 -10.06
CA ASP A 80 -13.37 -13.66 -9.63
C ASP A 80 -13.75 -12.19 -9.50
N LEU A 81 -12.93 -11.28 -10.05
CA LEU A 81 -13.09 -9.83 -9.89
C LEU A 81 -13.11 -9.37 -8.43
N GLY A 82 -12.46 -10.10 -7.51
CA GLY A 82 -12.36 -9.72 -6.08
C GLY A 82 -11.70 -8.36 -5.85
N ILE A 83 -10.94 -7.83 -6.81
CA ILE A 83 -10.46 -6.44 -6.79
C ILE A 83 -11.62 -5.43 -6.84
N VAL A 84 -12.67 -5.71 -7.62
CA VAL A 84 -13.86 -4.86 -7.79
C VAL A 84 -14.89 -5.15 -6.70
N TYR A 85 -15.22 -6.42 -6.47
CA TYR A 85 -16.34 -6.83 -5.61
C TYR A 85 -15.97 -7.16 -4.17
N GLY A 86 -14.67 -7.30 -3.89
CA GLY A 86 -14.15 -7.68 -2.57
C GLY A 86 -14.15 -9.19 -2.39
N ASN A 87 -13.30 -9.64 -1.48
CA ASN A 87 -13.11 -11.04 -1.12
C ASN A 87 -13.75 -11.40 0.24
N THR A 88 -14.49 -10.47 0.85
CA THR A 88 -15.23 -10.70 2.10
C THR A 88 -16.63 -10.11 1.98
N GLU A 89 -17.61 -10.72 2.64
CA GLU A 89 -19.00 -10.27 2.60
C GLU A 89 -19.17 -8.85 3.15
N LEU A 90 -18.57 -8.56 4.31
CA LEU A 90 -18.58 -7.22 4.91
C LEU A 90 -18.05 -6.18 3.92
N ARG A 91 -16.97 -6.51 3.21
CA ARG A 91 -16.37 -5.61 2.24
C ARG A 91 -17.26 -5.41 1.02
N SER A 92 -17.79 -6.49 0.47
CA SER A 92 -18.68 -6.46 -0.69
C SER A 92 -19.95 -5.65 -0.42
N ARG A 93 -20.56 -5.82 0.77
CA ARG A 93 -21.71 -5.00 1.20
C ARG A 93 -21.34 -3.52 1.36
N SER A 94 -20.14 -3.21 1.85
CA SER A 94 -19.71 -1.82 2.10
C SER A 94 -19.49 -0.97 0.85
N ILE A 95 -19.32 -1.59 -0.33
CA ILE A 95 -19.06 -0.90 -1.60
C ILE A 95 -20.26 -0.91 -2.55
N ARG A 96 -21.39 -1.48 -2.12
CA ARG A 96 -22.63 -1.53 -2.90
C ARG A 96 -23.50 -0.32 -2.61
N ALA A 97 -24.22 0.16 -3.62
CA ALA A 97 -25.26 1.18 -3.44
C ALA A 97 -26.51 0.59 -2.76
N ASN A 98 -26.67 -0.74 -2.79
CA ASN A 98 -27.86 -1.47 -2.35
C ASN A 98 -29.15 -1.02 -3.07
N GLN A 99 -28.99 -0.47 -4.28
CA GLN A 99 -30.06 -0.03 -5.15
C GLN A 99 -29.77 -0.53 -6.57
N GLY A 100 -30.74 -1.19 -7.20
CA GLY A 100 -30.61 -1.67 -8.58
C GLY A 100 -29.45 -2.64 -8.86
N GLY A 101 -28.84 -3.23 -7.83
CA GLY A 101 -27.65 -4.09 -7.98
C GLY A 101 -26.34 -3.31 -8.23
N LEU A 102 -26.35 -1.98 -8.10
CA LEU A 102 -25.22 -1.12 -8.41
C LEU A 102 -24.15 -1.09 -7.30
N LEU A 103 -22.92 -0.78 -7.72
CA LEU A 103 -21.85 -0.36 -6.81
C LEU A 103 -22.08 1.10 -6.38
N ALA A 104 -21.57 1.46 -5.21
CA ALA A 104 -21.67 2.82 -4.70
C ALA A 104 -20.69 3.74 -5.46
N PHE A 105 -21.23 4.79 -6.06
CA PHE A 105 -20.48 5.80 -6.81
C PHE A 105 -20.88 7.21 -6.40
N ARG A 106 -20.11 8.19 -6.87
CA ARG A 106 -20.40 9.62 -6.83
C ARG A 106 -20.11 10.23 -8.20
N MET A 107 -20.70 11.39 -8.47
CA MET A 107 -20.39 12.18 -9.66
C MET A 107 -19.21 13.10 -9.39
N GLU A 108 -18.28 13.16 -10.34
CA GLU A 108 -17.24 14.18 -10.47
C GLU A 108 -17.40 14.85 -11.85
N GLY A 109 -18.12 15.97 -11.88
CA GLY A 109 -18.62 16.54 -13.13
C GLY A 109 -19.59 15.57 -13.82
N ASP A 110 -19.31 15.24 -15.08
CA ASP A 110 -20.11 14.29 -15.88
C ASP A 110 -19.63 12.83 -15.77
N ARG A 111 -18.71 12.54 -14.83
CA ARG A 111 -18.11 11.21 -14.67
C ARG A 111 -18.58 10.53 -13.38
N GLU A 112 -18.98 9.27 -13.49
CA GLU A 112 -19.15 8.37 -12.35
C GLU A 112 -17.79 7.87 -11.85
N VAL A 113 -17.55 8.03 -10.55
CA VAL A 113 -16.36 7.52 -9.87
C VAL A 113 -16.74 6.76 -8.60
N PRO A 114 -15.95 5.76 -8.16
CA PRO A 114 -16.20 5.11 -6.89
C PRO A 114 -16.14 6.11 -5.73
N ASN A 115 -16.82 5.81 -4.62
CA ASN A 115 -16.76 6.68 -3.44
C ASN A 115 -15.33 6.75 -2.84
N GLY A 116 -14.93 7.90 -2.30
CA GLY A 116 -13.53 8.20 -1.94
C GLY A 116 -13.19 8.25 -0.43
N ASN A 117 -14.03 7.70 0.44
CA ASN A 117 -13.95 7.97 1.89
C ASN A 117 -13.14 6.94 2.70
N SER A 118 -12.04 6.41 2.16
CA SER A 118 -11.22 5.45 2.91
C SER A 118 -10.43 6.17 4.02
N PRO A 119 -10.66 5.87 5.32
CA PRO A 119 -9.94 6.51 6.43
C PRO A 119 -8.44 6.16 6.46
N ARG A 120 -8.00 5.25 5.59
CA ARG A 120 -6.61 4.84 5.43
C ARG A 120 -5.89 5.60 4.30
N CYS A 121 -6.57 6.50 3.60
CA CYS A 121 -5.93 7.38 2.62
C CYS A 121 -5.38 8.63 3.30
N ILE A 122 -4.24 8.48 3.97
CA ILE A 122 -3.68 9.52 4.85
C ILE A 122 -3.00 10.64 4.04
N ARG A 123 -2.71 10.36 2.75
CA ARG A 123 -2.16 11.32 1.79
C ARG A 123 -3.18 11.77 0.74
N ASN A 124 -4.48 11.63 1.01
CA ASN A 124 -5.52 12.13 0.10
C ASN A 124 -5.47 13.66 0.06
N ALA A 125 -5.22 14.22 -1.11
CA ALA A 125 -5.32 15.65 -1.38
C ALA A 125 -6.42 15.83 -2.41
N ALA A 126 -7.58 16.37 -2.01
CA ALA A 126 -8.83 16.33 -2.77
C ALA A 126 -8.75 16.87 -4.23
N ASN A 127 -7.69 17.60 -4.58
CA ASN A 127 -7.47 18.19 -5.91
C ASN A 127 -6.30 17.53 -6.69
N GLU A 128 -5.56 16.59 -6.10
CA GLU A 128 -4.36 15.98 -6.69
C GLU A 128 -4.40 14.44 -6.62
N THR A 129 -4.99 13.87 -5.57
CA THR A 129 -5.09 12.44 -5.34
C THR A 129 -6.48 12.06 -4.85
N SER A 130 -7.04 11.00 -5.42
CA SER A 130 -8.31 10.40 -4.98
C SER A 130 -8.10 8.94 -4.62
N CYS A 131 -8.32 8.59 -3.36
CA CYS A 131 -8.37 7.20 -2.92
C CYS A 131 -9.77 6.62 -3.01
N TYR A 132 -10.01 5.87 -4.08
CA TYR A 132 -11.27 5.20 -4.32
C TYR A 132 -11.49 3.98 -3.42
N ASN A 133 -12.77 3.72 -3.15
CA ASN A 133 -13.24 2.63 -2.32
C ASN A 133 -13.77 1.51 -3.23
N TYR A 134 -12.93 0.50 -3.52
CA TYR A 134 -13.27 -0.66 -4.35
C TYR A 134 -12.98 -1.98 -3.62
N GLY A 135 -13.58 -3.09 -4.06
CA GLY A 135 -13.50 -4.43 -3.46
C GLY A 135 -12.27 -4.72 -2.62
N LYS A 136 -11.09 -4.65 -3.21
CA LYS A 136 -9.83 -4.86 -2.50
C LYS A 136 -9.14 -3.52 -2.21
N HIS A 137 -9.10 -3.08 -0.95
CA HIS A 137 -8.33 -1.90 -0.56
C HIS A 137 -6.81 -2.14 -0.71
N PRO A 138 -6.06 -1.23 -1.35
CA PRO A 138 -4.60 -1.34 -1.49
C PRO A 138 -3.85 -1.09 -0.16
N ASN A 139 -4.54 -0.66 0.90
CA ASN A 139 -3.92 -0.45 2.22
C ASN A 139 -3.64 -1.74 3.02
N ARG A 140 -3.55 -2.89 2.34
CA ARG A 140 -2.88 -4.07 2.88
C ARG A 140 -1.77 -4.62 1.99
N TYR A 141 -1.71 -4.20 0.73
CA TYR A 141 -0.70 -4.63 -0.23
C TYR A 141 -0.56 -3.53 -1.29
N SER A 142 0.61 -2.89 -1.30
CA SER A 142 1.03 -1.78 -2.15
C SER A 142 0.36 -1.71 -3.52
N PHE A 143 -0.18 -0.53 -3.86
CA PHE A 143 0.00 0.18 -5.14
C PHE A 143 -0.55 1.60 -4.95
N TYR A 144 0.34 2.58 -4.78
CA TYR A 144 0.04 4.00 -4.98
C TYR A 144 0.11 4.25 -6.49
N SER A 145 -0.98 4.66 -7.12
CA SER A 145 -0.90 5.30 -8.43
C SER A 145 -0.52 6.77 -8.22
N HIS A 146 0.78 7.05 -8.13
CA HIS A 146 1.25 8.39 -8.47
C HIS A 146 1.09 8.55 -9.98
N VAL A 147 0.10 9.32 -10.42
CA VAL A 147 0.21 10.02 -11.70
C VAL A 147 0.92 11.33 -11.38
N LYS A 148 2.25 11.26 -11.30
CA LYS A 148 3.12 12.42 -11.42
C LYS A 148 4.23 12.01 -12.36
N ASP A 149 4.17 12.53 -13.58
CA ASP A 149 5.26 12.42 -14.52
C ASP A 149 6.53 13.00 -13.88
N PRO A 150 7.65 12.26 -13.81
CA PRO A 150 8.88 12.74 -13.17
C PRO A 150 9.67 13.72 -14.06
N PHE A 151 9.07 14.29 -15.10
CA PHE A 151 9.73 15.13 -16.11
C PHE A 151 9.07 16.48 -16.35
N GLU A 152 8.35 17.04 -15.38
CA GLU A 152 7.98 18.47 -15.47
C GLU A 152 9.15 19.32 -14.97
N SER A 153 10.10 19.53 -15.88
CA SER A 153 11.22 20.45 -15.69
C SER A 153 10.69 21.85 -15.37
N GLU A 154 11.10 22.35 -14.22
CA GLU A 154 10.91 23.72 -13.76
C GLU A 154 11.21 24.72 -14.87
N GLY A 155 10.19 25.47 -15.29
CA GLY A 155 10.27 26.43 -16.37
C GLY A 155 11.38 27.45 -16.13
N ARG A 156 12.35 27.50 -17.06
CA ARG A 156 13.18 28.69 -17.30
C ARG A 156 12.23 29.85 -17.58
N LYS A 157 12.08 30.75 -16.61
CA LYS A 157 11.61 32.12 -16.86
C LYS A 157 12.68 32.84 -17.66
N GLY A 158 12.42 33.04 -18.95
CA GLY A 158 13.10 34.05 -19.74
C GLY A 158 12.67 35.44 -19.29
N SER A 159 13.63 36.36 -19.20
CA SER A 159 13.42 37.80 -19.13
C SER A 159 14.43 38.49 -20.04
N TYR A 160 13.90 39.15 -21.07
CA TYR A 160 14.49 39.97 -22.14
C TYR A 160 15.41 39.29 -23.16
#